data_AF-D2XTM5-F1
#
_entry.id   AF-D2XTM5-F1
#
_cell.length_a   1.000
_cell.length_b   1.000
_cell.length_c   1.000
_cell.angle_alpha   90.00
_cell.angle_beta   90.00
_cell.angle_gamma   90.00
#
_symmetry.space_group_name_H-M   'P 1'
#
loop_
_entity.id
_entity.type
_entity.pdbx_description
1 polymer ?
#
loop_
_entity_poly.entity_id
_entity_poly.type
_entity_poly.pdbx_seq_one_letter_code
_entity_poly.pdbx_strand_id
1 'polypeptide(L)'
;YGDVLDQLETLGGTTDELRTQLAAEAFDHTAGYDRAIADYMQGDAVGGEFPASMHVSLRRKTQLRYGENPHQRAALYSDSSDRSANLVSARQISGKELSYNNLLD
;
A
#
# COMPACT_ATOMS: atom_id res chain seq x y z
N TYR A 1 -7.19 15.75 4.75
CA TYR A 1 -6.93 17.19 4.99
C TYR A 1 -6.99 17.60 6.45
N GLY A 2 -7.62 16.83 7.36
CA GLY A 2 -7.75 17.18 8.79
C GLY A 2 -6.43 17.64 9.43
N ASP A 3 -5.39 16.80 9.40
CA ASP A 3 -4.09 17.11 10.01
C ASP A 3 -3.46 18.43 9.52
N VAL A 4 -3.64 18.76 8.24
CA VAL A 4 -3.14 20.03 7.67
C VAL A 4 -3.95 21.21 8.20
N LEU A 5 -5.28 21.11 8.20
CA LEU A 5 -6.16 22.16 8.72
C LEU A 5 -5.90 22.40 10.21
N ASP A 6 -5.81 21.33 10.99
CA ASP A 6 -5.56 21.40 12.43
C ASP A 6 -4.24 22.13 12.72
N GLN A 7 -3.17 21.83 11.98
CA GLN A 7 -1.89 22.52 12.16
C GLN A 7 -1.95 23.99 11.70
N LEU A 8 -2.65 24.30 10.62
CA LEU A 8 -2.83 25.69 10.19
C LEU A 8 -3.59 26.51 11.24
N GLU A 9 -4.64 25.96 11.83
CA GLU A 9 -5.45 26.64 12.84
C GLU A 9 -4.73 26.81 14.17
N THR A 10 -3.98 25.79 14.61
CA THR A 10 -3.35 25.78 15.94
C THR A 10 -1.93 26.35 15.97
N LEU A 11 -1.16 26.19 14.88
CA LEU A 11 0.25 26.58 14.80
C LEU A 11 0.51 27.72 13.80
N GLY A 12 -0.48 28.10 12.98
CA GLY A 12 -0.31 29.08 11.90
C GLY A 12 0.49 28.57 10.70
N GLY A 13 0.77 27.26 10.63
CA GLY A 13 1.63 26.65 9.61
C GLY A 13 1.80 25.15 9.85
N THR A 14 2.36 24.43 8.87
CA THR A 14 2.67 23.00 9.04
C THR A 14 4.03 22.78 9.72
N THR A 15 4.21 21.64 10.38
CA THR A 15 5.51 21.24 10.93
C THR A 15 6.41 20.58 9.87
N ASP A 16 7.71 20.48 10.14
CA ASP A 16 8.65 19.76 9.25
C ASP A 16 8.34 18.27 9.18
N GLU A 17 7.87 17.67 10.27
CA GLU A 17 7.49 16.26 10.33
C GLU A 17 6.32 15.98 9.39
N LEU A 18 5.26 16.80 9.44
CA LEU A 18 4.12 16.66 8.54
C LEU A 18 4.55 16.88 7.08
N ARG A 19 5.38 17.90 6.80
CA ARG A 19 5.90 18.12 5.44
C ARG A 19 6.72 16.95 4.93
N THR A 20 7.55 16.35 5.78
CA THR A 20 8.37 15.19 5.42
C THR A 20 7.49 13.98 5.09
N GLN A 21 6.46 13.73 5.89
CA GLN A 21 5.50 12.67 5.63
C GLN A 21 4.75 12.90 4.30
N LEU A 22 4.22 14.12 4.11
CA LEU A 22 3.50 14.47 2.89
C LEU A 22 4.40 14.43 1.64
N ALA A 23 5.68 14.79 1.76
CA ALA A 23 6.63 14.67 0.67
C ALA A 23 6.86 13.20 0.29
N ALA A 24 7.01 12.30 1.27
CA ALA A 24 7.12 10.87 1.00
C ALA A 24 5.86 10.32 0.30
N GLU A 25 4.67 10.72 0.76
CA GLU A 25 3.39 10.36 0.12
C GLU A 25 3.29 10.91 -1.31
N ALA A 26 3.75 12.15 -1.54
CA ALA A 26 3.74 12.77 -2.87
C ALA A 26 4.66 12.05 -3.86
N PHE A 27 5.90 11.74 -3.47
CA PHE A 27 6.84 11.03 -4.34
C PHE A 27 6.37 9.61 -4.66
N ASP A 28 5.79 8.93 -3.68
CA ASP A 28 5.23 7.60 -3.89
C ASP A 28 3.99 7.64 -4.79
N HIS A 29 3.17 8.70 -4.70
CA HIS A 29 2.07 8.93 -5.64
C HIS A 29 2.56 9.14 -7.08
N THR A 30 3.56 10.01 -7.29
CA THR A 30 4.12 10.24 -8.63
C THR A 30 4.80 9.01 -9.20
N ALA A 31 5.51 8.23 -8.37
CA ALA A 31 6.11 6.97 -8.79
C ALA A 31 5.06 5.95 -9.22
N GLY A 32 3.91 5.90 -8.53
CA GLY A 32 2.79 5.07 -8.93
C GLY A 32 2.20 5.47 -10.29
N TYR A 33 2.11 6.78 -10.55
CA TYR A 33 1.62 7.31 -11.82
C TYR A 33 2.56 6.98 -12.99
N ASP A 34 3.87 7.20 -12.84
CA ASP A 34 4.85 6.89 -13.88
C ASP A 34 4.91 5.39 -14.18
N ARG A 35 4.74 4.53 -13.15
CA ARG A 35 4.60 3.07 -13.35
C ARG A 35 3.37 2.73 -14.18
N ALA A 36 2.22 3.32 -13.87
CA ALA A 36 1.01 3.07 -14.65
C ALA A 36 1.17 3.46 -16.14
N ILE A 37 1.90 4.54 -16.43
CA ILE A 37 2.26 4.91 -17.80
C ILE A 37 3.19 3.85 -18.44
N ALA A 38 4.24 3.43 -17.73
CA ALA A 38 5.19 2.46 -18.24
C ALA A 38 4.52 1.10 -18.53
N ASP A 39 3.67 0.62 -17.62
CA ASP A 39 2.90 -0.62 -17.76
C ASP A 39 1.95 -0.53 -18.96
N TYR A 40 1.26 0.61 -19.14
CA TYR A 40 0.41 0.84 -20.30
C TYR A 40 1.20 0.85 -21.63
N MET A 41 2.37 1.49 -21.65
CA MET A 41 3.22 1.58 -22.84
C MET A 41 3.85 0.23 -23.23
N GLN A 42 4.10 -0.63 -22.25
CA GLN A 42 4.64 -1.97 -22.51
C GLN A 42 3.63 -2.79 -23.31
N GLY A 43 2.38 -2.86 -22.86
CA GLY A 43 1.29 -3.58 -23.53
C GLY A 43 1.60 -5.05 -23.88
N ASP A 44 0.65 -5.72 -24.52
CA ASP A 44 0.83 -7.13 -24.92
C ASP A 44 1.81 -7.29 -26.10
N ALA A 45 1.96 -6.23 -26.92
CA ALA A 45 2.71 -6.28 -28.17
C ALA A 45 4.24 -6.27 -27.98
N VAL A 46 4.75 -5.73 -26.86
CA VAL A 46 6.20 -5.63 -26.58
C VAL A 46 6.67 -6.73 -25.61
N GLY A 47 5.79 -7.21 -24.73
CA GLY A 47 6.15 -8.17 -23.67
C GLY A 47 6.14 -9.64 -24.08
N GLY A 48 5.28 -10.07 -25.01
CA GLY A 48 5.05 -11.51 -25.19
C GLY A 48 4.40 -12.14 -23.95
N GLU A 49 4.66 -13.43 -23.66
CA GLU A 49 4.05 -14.15 -22.52
C GLU A 49 4.45 -13.58 -21.14
N PHE A 50 5.64 -12.99 -21.03
CA PHE A 50 6.16 -12.40 -19.80
C PHE A 50 6.74 -11.02 -20.07
N PRO A 51 6.35 -9.98 -19.33
CA PRO A 51 6.81 -8.62 -19.60
C PRO A 51 8.31 -8.48 -19.33
N ALA A 52 9.00 -7.67 -20.14
CA ALA A 52 10.43 -7.39 -19.99
C ALA A 52 10.78 -6.66 -18.67
N SER A 53 9.79 -6.02 -18.04
CA SER A 53 9.86 -5.38 -16.73
C SER A 53 8.51 -5.58 -16.03
N MET A 54 8.53 -5.92 -14.74
CA MET A 54 7.32 -6.08 -13.92
C MET A 54 7.43 -5.22 -12.67
N HIS A 55 6.39 -4.43 -12.41
CA HIS A 55 6.31 -3.57 -11.23
C HIS A 55 5.18 -4.03 -10.31
N VAL A 56 5.50 -4.29 -9.05
CA VAL A 56 4.51 -4.67 -8.02
C VAL A 56 4.41 -3.53 -7.01
N SER A 57 3.28 -2.81 -7.04
CA SER A 57 3.01 -1.68 -6.14
C SER A 57 1.90 -2.05 -5.18
N LEU A 58 2.22 -2.17 -3.88
CA LEU A 58 1.25 -2.57 -2.86
C LEU A 58 1.23 -1.57 -1.71
N ARG A 59 0.05 -1.41 -1.11
CA ARG A 59 -0.17 -0.59 0.09
C ARG A 59 -0.31 -1.48 1.31
N ARG A 60 0.36 -1.13 2.40
CA ARG A 60 0.19 -1.88 3.66
C ARG A 60 -1.25 -1.70 4.15
N LYS A 61 -2.00 -2.80 4.22
CA LYS A 61 -3.37 -2.83 4.78
C LYS A 61 -3.34 -2.91 6.30
N THR A 62 -2.55 -3.82 6.85
CA THR A 62 -2.40 -3.96 8.31
C THR A 62 -1.09 -4.66 8.66
N GLN A 63 -0.61 -4.46 9.89
CA GLN A 63 0.39 -5.37 10.48
C GLN A 63 -0.32 -6.63 10.95
N LEU A 64 0.38 -7.76 10.88
CA LEU A 64 -0.11 -9.06 11.36
C LEU A 64 0.48 -9.37 12.72
N ARG A 65 -0.18 -10.26 13.46
CA ARG A 65 0.28 -10.64 14.81
C ARG A 65 1.71 -11.20 14.80
N TYR A 66 2.02 -12.01 13.79
CA TYR A 66 3.34 -12.57 13.50
C TYR A 66 3.36 -13.15 12.07
N GLY A 67 4.54 -13.49 11.57
CA GLY A 67 4.76 -14.19 10.30
C GLY A 67 4.39 -15.67 10.37
N GLU A 68 5.17 -16.55 9.74
CA GLU A 68 4.94 -18.00 9.86
C GLU A 68 5.14 -18.49 11.30
N ASN A 69 6.10 -17.87 12.00
CA ASN A 69 6.47 -18.18 13.39
C ASN A 69 6.38 -16.94 14.29
N PRO A 70 6.12 -17.09 15.61
CA PRO A 70 5.91 -15.95 16.54
C PRO A 70 7.04 -14.91 16.61
N HIS A 71 8.27 -15.29 16.32
CA HIS A 71 9.42 -14.39 16.34
C HIS A 71 9.59 -13.56 15.05
N GLN A 72 8.80 -13.87 14.01
CA GLN A 72 8.84 -13.18 12.72
C GLN A 72 7.79 -12.08 12.67
N ARG A 73 8.17 -10.91 12.16
CA ARG A 73 7.24 -9.81 11.89
C ARG A 73 6.59 -10.01 10.53
N ALA A 74 5.33 -9.59 10.39
CA ALA A 74 4.64 -9.63 9.11
C ALA A 74 3.63 -8.49 8.96
N ALA A 75 3.28 -8.20 7.71
CA ALA A 75 2.25 -7.25 7.37
C ALA A 75 1.53 -7.72 6.10
N LEU A 76 0.23 -7.44 6.04
CA LEU A 76 -0.60 -7.66 4.86
C LEU A 76 -0.54 -6.42 3.98
N TYR A 77 -0.25 -6.64 2.71
CA TYR A 77 -0.25 -5.61 1.68
C TYR A 77 -1.34 -5.91 0.64
N SER A 78 -1.91 -4.86 0.05
CA SER A 78 -2.97 -4.94 -0.95
C SER A 78 -2.63 -4.07 -2.15
N ASP A 79 -2.98 -4.54 -3.35
CA ASP A 79 -3.03 -3.68 -4.52
C ASP A 79 -4.24 -2.73 -4.39
N SER A 80 -3.99 -1.43 -4.50
CA SER A 80 -5.06 -0.42 -4.42
C SER A 80 -5.93 -0.33 -5.68
N SER A 81 -5.44 -0.87 -6.80
CA SER A 81 -6.18 -0.93 -8.07
C SER A 81 -7.16 -2.11 -8.09
N ASP A 82 -6.87 -3.18 -7.36
CA ASP A 82 -7.73 -4.36 -7.27
C ASP A 82 -8.95 -4.08 -6.36
N ARG A 83 -10.13 -4.14 -6.97
CA ARG A 83 -11.43 -3.96 -6.30
C ARG A 83 -12.19 -5.27 -6.12
N SER A 84 -11.60 -6.39 -6.50
CA SER A 84 -12.23 -7.69 -6.40
C SER A 84 -12.47 -8.11 -4.93
N ALA A 85 -13.51 -8.90 -4.73
CA ALA A 85 -13.74 -9.57 -3.45
C ALA A 85 -12.75 -10.73 -3.34
N ASN A 86 -11.79 -10.62 -2.41
CA ASN A 86 -10.74 -11.61 -2.19
C ASN A 86 -10.33 -11.63 -0.71
N LEU A 87 -9.43 -12.54 -0.35
CA LEU A 87 -8.96 -12.68 1.04
C LEU A 87 -8.34 -11.38 1.57
N VAL A 88 -7.58 -10.68 0.73
CA VAL A 88 -6.91 -9.43 1.10
C VAL A 88 -7.92 -8.30 1.32
N SER A 89 -9.02 -8.24 0.55
CA SER A 89 -10.08 -7.23 0.70
C SER A 89 -11.13 -7.57 1.75
N ALA A 90 -11.11 -8.80 2.31
CA ALA A 90 -12.03 -9.26 3.33
C ALA A 90 -12.08 -8.34 4.58
N ARG A 91 -13.26 -8.29 5.20
CA ARG A 91 -13.53 -7.59 6.46
C ARG A 91 -13.69 -8.61 7.58
N GLN A 92 -12.81 -8.56 8.57
CA GLN A 92 -12.96 -9.37 9.78
C GLN A 92 -14.10 -8.80 10.63
N ILE A 93 -15.11 -9.63 10.94
CA ILE A 93 -16.29 -9.23 11.74
C ILE A 93 -16.05 -9.50 13.23
N SER A 94 -15.27 -10.53 13.56
CA SER A 94 -14.96 -10.96 14.93
C SER A 94 -13.67 -11.78 14.97
N GLY A 95 -13.24 -12.13 16.18
CA GLY A 95 -12.02 -12.88 16.44
C GLY A 95 -10.82 -11.96 16.71
N LYS A 96 -9.70 -12.59 17.03
CA LYS A 96 -8.44 -11.89 17.29
C LYS A 96 -7.78 -11.49 15.96
N GLU A 97 -6.84 -10.56 15.98
CA GLU A 97 -6.08 -10.12 14.79
C GLU A 97 -5.45 -11.30 14.03
N LEU A 98 -5.47 -11.27 12.70
CA LEU A 98 -4.96 -12.37 11.88
C LEU A 98 -3.43 -12.56 12.02
N SER A 99 -2.99 -13.81 11.99
CA SER A 99 -1.59 -14.17 11.72
C SER A 99 -1.38 -14.42 10.22
N TYR A 100 -0.13 -14.54 9.80
CA TYR A 100 0.20 -14.95 8.43
C TYR A 100 -0.39 -16.32 8.07
N ASN A 101 -0.31 -17.31 8.98
CA ASN A 101 -0.86 -18.64 8.72
C ASN A 101 -2.38 -18.61 8.53
N ASN A 102 -3.11 -17.75 9.25
CA ASN A 102 -4.56 -17.58 9.01
C ASN A 102 -4.91 -17.03 7.62
N LEU A 103 -3.96 -16.40 6.92
CA LEU A 103 -4.14 -15.93 5.55
C LEU A 103 -3.64 -16.95 4.51
N LEU A 104 -2.81 -17.90 4.91
CA LEU A 104 -2.38 -18.99 4.04
C LEU A 104 -3.36 -20.16 4.03
N ASP A 105 -3.98 -20.44 5.18
CA ASP A 105 -4.96 -21.50 5.41
C ASP A 105 -6.34 -21.14 4.82
#